data_AF-A0A929M5N4-F1
#
_entry.id   AF-A0A929M5N4-F1
#
_cell.length_a   1.000
_cell.length_b   1.000
_cell.length_c   1.000
_cell.angle_alpha   90.00
_cell.angle_beta   90.00
_cell.angle_gamma   90.00
#
_symmetry.space_group_name_H-M   'P 1'
#
loop_
_entity.id
_entity.type
_entity.pdbx_description
1 polymer ?
#
loop_
_entity_poly.entity_id
_entity_poly.type
_entity_poly.pdbx_seq_one_letter_code
_entity_poly.pdbx_strand_id
1 'polypeptide(L)'
;MKAIIDRFEDNNLAVLELNDQPGNMLTVSRHELPSNACQGDILYYQDGTWTIAEEETTQRQNDIDELFNSLLVHDDNEEDSYQDDAYSKDE
;
A
#
# COMPACT_ATOMS: atom_id res chain seq x y z
N MET A 1 -18.67 8.18 -3.77
CA MET A 1 -17.33 8.65 -3.32
C MET A 1 -16.37 7.48 -3.38
N LYS A 2 -15.08 7.68 -3.69
CA LYS A 2 -14.08 6.61 -3.75
C LYS A 2 -13.03 6.82 -2.66
N ALA A 3 -12.59 5.72 -2.06
CA ALA A 3 -11.60 5.74 -1.01
C ALA A 3 -10.67 4.52 -1.09
N ILE A 4 -9.54 4.59 -0.40
CA ILE A 4 -8.60 3.47 -0.21
C ILE A 4 -8.46 3.21 1.29
N ILE A 5 -8.47 1.95 1.70
CA ILE A 5 -8.18 1.61 3.11
C ILE A 5 -6.67 1.81 3.36
N ASP A 6 -6.29 2.87 4.07
CA ASP A 6 -4.89 3.16 4.40
C ASP A 6 -4.39 2.24 5.51
N ARG A 7 -5.19 2.07 6.58
CA ARG A 7 -4.85 1.21 7.73
C ARG A 7 -6.06 0.85 8.59
N PHE A 8 -5.88 -0.18 9.42
CA PHE A 8 -6.77 -0.51 10.54
C PHE A 8 -6.12 -0.13 11.86
N GLU A 9 -6.93 0.36 12.80
CA GLU A 9 -6.50 0.74 14.14
C GLU A 9 -7.14 -0.18 15.19
N ASP A 10 -6.48 -0.34 16.35
CA ASP A 10 -6.84 -1.32 17.39
C ASP A 10 -8.25 -1.13 17.99
N ASN A 11 -8.84 0.06 17.85
CA ASN A 11 -10.14 0.44 18.42
C ASN A 11 -11.35 0.14 17.52
N ASN A 12 -11.29 -0.89 16.67
CA ASN A 12 -12.30 -1.18 15.64
C ASN A 12 -12.53 -0.01 14.66
N LEU A 13 -11.47 0.76 14.37
CA LEU A 13 -11.52 1.86 13.42
C LEU A 13 -10.73 1.51 12.17
N ALA A 14 -11.15 2.08 11.04
CA ALA A 14 -10.43 2.06 9.79
C ALA A 14 -10.20 3.51 9.33
N VAL A 15 -9.02 3.76 8.77
CA VAL A 15 -8.69 5.05 8.18
C VAL A 15 -8.69 4.89 6.67
N LEU A 16 -9.50 5.71 6.02
CA LEU A 16 -9.68 5.73 4.58
C LEU A 16 -9.04 6.99 4.00
N GLU A 17 -8.26 6.85 2.95
CA GLU A 17 -7.83 7.97 2.12
C GLU A 17 -8.88 8.23 1.03
N LEU A 18 -9.47 9.41 1.04
CA LEU A 18 -10.48 9.83 0.05
C LEU A 18 -9.80 10.32 -1.22
N ASN A 19 -10.36 9.99 -2.38
CA ASN A 19 -9.75 10.32 -3.67
C ASN A 19 -10.04 11.75 -4.18
N ASP A 20 -10.79 12.54 -3.41
CA ASP A 20 -11.23 13.88 -3.81
C ASP A 20 -10.12 14.92 -3.69
N GLN A 21 -9.28 14.81 -2.65
CA GLN A 21 -8.08 15.62 -2.46
C GLN A 21 -6.95 14.80 -1.82
N PRO A 22 -5.69 15.01 -2.23
CA PRO A 22 -4.54 14.32 -1.62
C PRO A 22 -4.49 14.53 -0.10
N GLY A 23 -4.32 13.44 0.65
CA GLY A 23 -4.21 13.48 2.11
C GLY A 23 -5.54 13.74 2.84
N ASN A 24 -6.68 13.69 2.15
CA ASN A 24 -7.98 13.74 2.80
C ASN A 24 -8.28 12.39 3.46
N MET A 25 -8.34 12.38 4.80
CA MET A 25 -8.49 11.16 5.59
C MET A 25 -9.85 11.11 6.28
N LEU A 26 -10.52 9.97 6.18
CA LEU A 26 -11.80 9.69 6.85
C LEU A 26 -11.63 8.50 7.79
N THR A 27 -11.98 8.69 9.07
CA THR A 27 -12.03 7.59 10.05
C THR A 27 -13.46 7.06 10.14
N VAL A 28 -13.62 5.76 9.93
CA VAL A 28 -14.91 5.05 10.01
C VAL A 28 -14.81 3.86 10.97
N SER A 29 -15.95 3.37 11.44
CA SER A 29 -15.98 2.10 12.16
C SER A 29 -15.67 0.95 11.20
N ARG A 30 -14.85 -0.01 11.62
CA ARG A 30 -14.59 -1.23 10.85
C ARG A 30 -15.87 -2.02 10.54
N HIS A 31 -16.91 -1.86 11.35
CA HIS A 31 -18.22 -2.49 11.14
C HIS A 31 -19.01 -1.88 9.98
N GLU A 32 -18.66 -0.68 9.52
CA GLU A 32 -19.26 -0.06 8.33
C GLU A 32 -18.65 -0.59 7.02
N LEU A 33 -17.53 -1.32 7.12
CA LEU A 33 -16.83 -1.89 5.98
C LEU A 33 -17.24 -3.35 5.77
N PRO A 34 -17.12 -3.86 4.52
CA PRO A 34 -17.26 -5.29 4.25
C PRO A 34 -16.32 -6.13 5.12
N SER A 35 -16.79 -7.28 5.58
CA SER A 35 -16.02 -8.14 6.50
C SER A 35 -14.71 -8.68 5.91
N ASN A 36 -14.63 -8.77 4.58
CA ASN A 36 -13.45 -9.21 3.84
C ASN A 36 -12.50 -8.05 3.47
N ALA A 37 -12.82 -6.81 3.87
CA ALA A 37 -12.01 -5.65 3.52
C ALA A 37 -10.62 -5.70 4.18
N CYS A 38 -9.61 -5.41 3.37
CA CYS A 38 -8.20 -5.45 3.69
C CYS A 38 -7.54 -4.09 3.46
N GLN A 39 -6.37 -3.88 4.08
CA GLN A 39 -5.59 -2.68 3.82
C GLN A 39 -5.18 -2.63 2.35
N GLY A 40 -5.29 -1.47 1.72
CA GLY A 40 -5.03 -1.26 0.30
C GLY A 40 -6.27 -1.39 -0.61
N ASP A 41 -7.38 -1.94 -0.10
CA ASP A 41 -8.60 -2.11 -0.91
C ASP A 41 -9.18 -0.77 -1.34
N ILE A 42 -9.68 -0.73 -2.58
CA ILE A 42 -10.46 0.39 -3.10
C ILE A 42 -11.92 0.20 -2.73
N LEU A 43 -12.53 1.24 -2.18
CA LEU A 43 -13.93 1.25 -1.79
C LEU A 43 -14.73 2.30 -2.57
N TYR A 44 -15.97 1.95 -2.88
CA TYR A 44 -17.01 2.88 -3.30
C TYR A 44 -18.05 3.06 -2.20
N TYR A 45 -18.32 4.32 -1.87
CA TYR A 45 -19.48 4.69 -1.05
C TYR A 45 -20.67 4.97 -1.96
N GLN A 46 -21.68 4.11 -1.87
CA GLN A 46 -22.94 4.16 -2.61
C GLN A 46 -24.09 3.69 -1.71
N ASP A 47 -25.25 4.33 -1.80
CA ASP A 47 -26.46 3.98 -1.04
C ASP A 47 -26.26 3.88 0.49
N GLY A 48 -25.34 4.67 1.03
CA GLY A 48 -25.05 4.69 2.47
C GLY A 48 -24.15 3.54 2.95
N THR A 49 -23.54 2.79 2.04
CA THR A 49 -22.70 1.64 2.36
C THR A 49 -21.38 1.65 1.59
N TRP A 50 -20.34 1.05 2.19
CA TRP A 50 -19.06 0.84 1.53
C TRP A 50 -19.03 -0.53 0.84
N THR A 51 -18.60 -0.54 -0.42
CA THR A 51 -18.42 -1.77 -1.21
C THR A 51 -17.01 -1.81 -1.78
N ILE A 52 -16.37 -3.00 -1.76
CA ILE A 52 -15.05 -3.20 -2.35
C ILE A 52 -15.15 -3.19 -3.88
N ALA A 53 -14.28 -2.43 -4.52
CA ALA A 53 -14.06 -2.45 -5.95
C ALA A 53 -13.00 -3.50 -6.29
N GLU A 54 -13.39 -4.77 -6.35
CA GLU A 54 -12.48 -5.92 -6.51
C GLU A 54 -11.59 -5.81 -7.76
N GLU A 55 -12.16 -5.42 -8.90
CA GLU A 55 -11.44 -5.26 -10.16
C GLU A 55 -10.39 -4.15 -10.07
N GLU A 56 -10.74 -3.00 -9.52
CA GLU A 56 -9.80 -1.89 -9.37
C GLU A 56 -8.73 -2.16 -8.32
N THR A 57 -9.10 -2.86 -7.23
CA THR A 57 -8.15 -3.29 -6.20
C THR A 57 -7.11 -4.22 -6.81
N THR A 58 -7.56 -5.20 -7.62
CA THR A 58 -6.67 -6.11 -8.34
C THR A 58 -5.79 -5.37 -9.34
N GLN A 59 -6.36 -4.45 -10.14
CA GLN A 59 -5.59 -3.67 -11.10
C GLN A 59 -4.53 -2.82 -10.41
N ARG A 60 -4.88 -2.13 -9.31
CA ARG A 60 -3.94 -1.33 -8.53
C ARG A 60 -2.81 -2.20 -7.98
N GLN A 61 -3.11 -3.41 -7.49
CA GLN A 61 -2.08 -4.33 -7.02
C GLN A 61 -1.12 -4.72 -8.15
N ASN A 62 -1.66 -5.06 -9.33
CA ASN A 62 -0.84 -5.38 -10.50
C ASN A 62 0.06 -4.19 -10.91
N ASP A 63 -0.48 -2.96 -10.92
CA ASP A 63 0.29 -1.76 -11.26
C ASP A 63 1.44 -1.51 -10.26
N ILE A 64 1.19 -1.74 -8.97
CA ILE A 64 2.20 -1.65 -7.90
C ILE A 64 3.27 -2.73 -8.09
N ASP A 65 2.87 -3.96 -8.35
CA ASP A 65 3.78 -5.09 -8.54
C ASP A 65 4.65 -4.89 -9.79
N GLU A 66 4.07 -4.40 -10.90
CA GLU A 66 4.80 -4.06 -12.12
C GLU A 66 5.83 -2.96 -11.86
N LEU A 67 5.43 -1.90 -11.14
CA LEU A 67 6.34 -0.81 -10.75
C LEU A 67 7.49 -1.34 -9.88
N PHE A 68 7.18 -2.14 -8.86
CA PHE A 68 8.19 -2.70 -7.96
C PHE A 68 9.17 -3.61 -8.71
N ASN A 69 8.67 -4.49 -9.57
CA ASN A 69 9.51 -5.36 -10.39
C ASN A 69 10.41 -4.57 -11.35
N SER A 70 9.93 -3.44 -11.90
CA SER A 70 10.75 -2.58 -12.76
C SER A 70 11.97 -1.99 -12.03
N LEU A 71 11.87 -1.73 -10.72
CA LEU A 71 12.98 -1.23 -9.91
C LEU A 71 14.02 -2.31 -9.63
N LEU A 72 13.61 -3.56 -9.42
CA LEU A 72 14.52 -4.67 -9.14
C LEU A 72 15.35 -5.08 -10.36
N VAL A 73 14.76 -5.04 -11.56
CA VAL A 73 15.43 -5.45 -12.81
C VAL A 73 16.59 -4.51 -13.19
N HIS A 74 16.70 -3.33 -12.58
CA HIS A 74 17.75 -2.36 -12.88
C HIS A 74 19.04 -2.53 -12.05
N ASP A 75 19.08 -3.48 -11.10
CA ASP A 75 20.21 -3.63 -10.15
C ASP A 75 21.18 -4.78 -10.48
N ASP A 76 20.92 -5.57 -11.53
CA ASP A 76 21.76 -6.74 -11.89
C ASP A 76 23.04 -6.38 -12.70
N ASN A 77 23.47 -5.11 -12.73
CA ASN A 77 24.64 -4.66 -13.52
C ASN A 77 25.69 -3.87 -12.73
N GLU A 78 25.68 -3.91 -11.40
CA GLU A 78 26.85 -3.50 -10.62
C GLU A 78 27.52 -4.74 -10.03
N GLU A 79 28.61 -5.18 -10.67
CA GLU A 79 29.62 -6.03 -10.04
C GLU A 79 30.19 -5.26 -8.84
N ASP A 80 29.52 -5.36 -7.71
CA ASP A 80 29.92 -4.82 -6.42
C ASP A 80 31.16 -5.60 -5.93
N SER A 81 32.33 -5.25 -6.48
CA SER A 81 33.61 -5.74 -5.99
C SER A 81 33.92 -5.04 -4.66
N TYR A 82 33.33 -5.54 -3.58
CA TYR A 82 33.78 -5.19 -2.22
C TYR A 82 35.22 -5.72 -2.05
N GLN A 83 36.22 -4.86 -2.31
CA GLN A 83 37.56 -5.09 -1.83
C GLN A 83 37.55 -4.86 -0.32
N ASP A 84 37.68 -5.96 0.41
CA ASP A 84 37.91 -6.00 1.85
C ASP A 84 39.33 -5.49 2.11
N ASP A 85 39.47 -4.18 2.27
CA ASP A 85 40.70 -3.55 2.71
C ASP A 85 40.92 -3.91 4.19
N ALA A 86 41.57 -5.06 4.40
CA ALA A 86 41.96 -5.56 5.70
C ALA A 86 42.56 -4.44 6.56
N TYR A 87 41.87 -4.12 7.67
CA TYR A 87 42.40 -3.31 8.76
C TYR A 87 43.71 -3.95 9.26
N SER A 88 44.84 -3.47 8.75
CA SER A 88 46.14 -3.74 9.32
C SER A 88 46.21 -2.98 10.64
N LYS A 89 46.13 -3.77 11.71
CA LYS A 89 46.32 -3.33 13.08
C LYS A 89 47.82 -3.15 13.30
N ASP A 90 48.30 -1.91 13.19
CA ASP A 90 49.65 -1.59 13.65
C ASP A 90 49.63 -1.46 15.18
N GLU A 91 50.47 -2.29 15.82
CA GLU A 91 50.76 -2.36 17.26
C GLU A 91 51.58 -1.15 17.77
#